data_AF-A0A958ZMX3-F1
#
_entry.id   AF-A0A958ZMX3-F1
#
_cell.length_a   1.000
_cell.length_b   1.000
_cell.length_c   1.000
_cell.angle_alpha   90.00
_cell.angle_beta   90.00
_cell.angle_gamma   90.00
#
_symmetry.space_group_name_H-M   'P 1'
#
loop_
_entity.id
_entity.type
_entity.pdbx_description
1 polymer ?
#
loop_
_entity_poly.entity_id
_entity_poly.type
_entity_poly.pdbx_seq_one_letter_code
_entity_poly.pdbx_strand_id
1 'polypeptide(L)' 'THIVKYTSSVDEIEIKHTAKSRDGFALGAVIAAEWLVGKKGVYAMKDVLGL' A
#
# COMPACT_ATOMS: atom_id res chain seq x y z
N THR A 1 -6.67 -11.48 -1.31
CA THR A 1 -5.50 -11.75 -0.45
C THR A 1 -4.30 -11.97 -1.32
N HIS A 2 -3.18 -11.33 -1.01
CA HIS A 2 -1.91 -11.46 -1.73
C HIS A 2 -0.83 -11.86 -0.74
N ILE A 3 0.07 -12.76 -1.16
CA ILE A 3 1.14 -13.30 -0.31
C ILE A 3 2.42 -13.34 -1.15
N VAL A 4 3.51 -12.84 -0.58
CA VAL A 4 4.88 -12.99 -1.08
C VAL A 4 5.63 -13.83 -0.06
N LYS A 5 6.16 -14.97 -0.47
CA LYS A 5 6.94 -15.88 0.39
C LYS A 5 8.36 -15.98 -0.13
N TYR A 6 9.31 -15.93 0.81
CA TYR A 6 10.71 -16.26 0.59
C TYR A 6 11.05 -17.45 1.50
N THR A 7 11.47 -18.56 0.91
CA THR A 7 11.75 -19.80 1.65
C THR A 7 13.15 -20.29 1.30
N SER A 8 13.88 -20.76 2.32
CA SER A 8 15.17 -21.44 2.21
C SER A 8 15.10 -22.80 2.94
N SER A 9 16.19 -23.56 2.94
CA SER A 9 16.26 -24.82 3.68
C SER A 9 16.22 -24.66 5.21
N VAL A 10 16.41 -23.44 5.71
CA VAL A 10 16.54 -23.14 7.14
C VAL A 10 15.54 -22.08 7.63
N ASP A 11 15.03 -21.21 6.75
CA ASP A 11 14.18 -20.08 7.12
C ASP A 11 13.01 -19.87 6.15
N GLU A 12 11.92 -19.28 6.63
CA GLU A 12 10.81 -18.77 5.82
C GLU A 12 10.43 -17.35 6.27
N ILE A 13 10.21 -16.46 5.28
CA ILE A 13 9.69 -15.10 5.47
C ILE A 13 8.43 -14.93 4.60
N GLU A 14 7.33 -14.48 5.21
CA GLU A 14 6.06 -14.21 4.52
C GLU A 14 5.64 -12.74 4.69
N ILE A 15 5.28 -12.10 3.58
CA ILE A 15 4.60 -10.81 3.53
C ILE A 15 3.19 -11.02 2.98
N LYS A 16 2.17 -10.74 3.80
CA LYS A 16 0.77 -11.01 3.47
C LYS A 16 -0.09 -9.75 3.55
N HIS A 17 -0.82 -9.47 2.46
CA HIS A 17 -1.83 -8.42 2.40
C HIS A 17 -3.23 -9.02 2.26
N THR A 18 -4.12 -8.73 3.20
CA THR A 18 -5.52 -9.20 3.17
C THR A 18 -6.47 -8.03 3.22
N ALA A 19 -7.16 -7.75 2.11
CA ALA A 19 -8.27 -6.81 2.08
C ALA A 19 -9.57 -7.53 2.44
N LYS A 20 -10.20 -7.12 3.54
CA LYS A 20 -11.49 -7.68 4.03
C LYS A 20 -12.71 -6.98 3.43
N SER A 21 -12.56 -5.75 2.98
CA SER A 21 -13.57 -4.96 2.27
C SER A 21 -12.88 -3.95 1.35
N ARG A 22 -13.66 -3.13 0.64
CA ARG A 22 -13.13 -2.05 -0.21
C ARG A 22 -12.88 -0.74 0.54
N ASP A 23 -13.30 -0.65 1.80
CA ASP A 23 -13.27 0.60 2.57
C ASP A 23 -11.84 1.10 2.80
N GLY A 24 -10.89 0.17 2.99
CA GLY A 24 -9.47 0.52 3.13
C GLY A 24 -8.90 1.21 1.89
N PHE A 25 -9.36 0.83 0.69
CA PHE A 25 -8.94 1.50 -0.54
C PHE A 25 -9.59 2.88 -0.69
N ALA A 26 -10.87 3.00 -0.31
CA ALA A 26 -11.59 4.28 -0.32
C ALA A 26 -10.94 5.28 0.64
N LEU A 27 -10.60 4.85 1.85
CA LEU A 27 -9.88 5.66 2.83
C LEU A 27 -8.51 6.12 2.27
N GLY A 28 -7.75 5.22 1.64
CA GLY A 28 -6.48 5.57 1.01
C GLY A 28 -6.63 6.63 -0.08
N ALA A 29 -7.70 6.59 -0.87
CA ALA A 29 -7.99 7.59 -1.88
C ALA A 29 -8.33 8.97 -1.28
N VAL A 30 -9.08 9.01 -0.17
CA VAL A 30 -9.38 10.26 0.55
C VAL A 30 -8.10 10.88 1.12
N ILE A 31 -7.25 10.08 1.76
CA ILE A 31 -5.95 10.54 2.28
C ILE A 31 -5.08 11.09 1.15
N ALA A 32 -5.02 10.40 0.00
CA ALA A 32 -4.26 10.87 -1.15
C ALA A 32 -4.81 12.21 -1.70
N ALA A 33 -6.13 12.40 -1.70
CA ALA A 33 -6.76 13.64 -2.12
C ALA A 33 -6.42 14.81 -1.17
N GLU A 34 -6.44 14.58 0.14
CA GLU A 34 -6.02 15.57 1.14
C GLU A 34 -4.54 15.92 1.00
N TRP A 35 -3.69 14.91 0.78
CA TRP A 35 -2.26 15.10 0.59
C TRP A 35 -1.91 15.89 -0.68
N LEU A 36 -2.74 15.80 -1.73
CA LEU A 36 -2.49 16.43 -3.03
C LEU A 36 -2.71 17.94 -3.04
N VAL A 37 -3.34 18.52 -2.00
CA VAL A 37 -3.65 19.95 -1.95
C VAL A 37 -2.39 20.80 -2.16
N GLY A 38 -2.40 21.66 -3.18
CA GLY A 38 -1.28 22.52 -3.53
C GLY A 38 -0.12 21.85 -4.30
N LYS A 39 -0.19 20.54 -4.56
CA LYS A 39 0.80 19.82 -5.36
C LYS A 39 0.44 19.82 -6.84
N LYS A 40 1.45 19.87 -7.71
CA LYS A 40 1.29 19.84 -9.17
C LYS A 40 2.20 18.76 -9.75
N GLY A 41 1.61 17.79 -10.43
CA GLY A 41 2.33 16.66 -11.01
C GLY A 41 1.54 15.37 -10.89
N VAL A 42 2.17 14.27 -11.26
CA VAL A 42 1.63 12.91 -11.13
C VAL A 42 2.37 12.23 -9.99
N TYR A 43 1.61 11.70 -9.03
CA TYR A 43 2.14 11.06 -7.83
C TYR A 43 1.51 9.67 -7.65
N ALA A 44 2.25 8.77 -7.05
CA ALA A 44 1.82 7.43 -6.66
C ALA A 44 1.63 7.33 -5.15
N MET A 45 1.01 6.24 -4.69
CA MET A 45 0.86 5.98 -3.24
C MET A 45 2.20 5.86 -2.50
N LYS A 46 3.30 5.57 -3.20
CA LYS A 46 4.64 5.63 -2.61
C LYS A 46 5.00 7.03 -2.13
N ASP A 47 4.67 8.06 -2.93
CA ASP A 47 4.90 9.47 -2.58
C ASP A 47 4.03 9.90 -1.39
N VAL A 48 2.78 9.43 -1.34
CA VAL A 48 1.86 9.67 -0.23
C VAL A 48 2.37 9.05 1.07
N LEU A 49 2.99 7.87 0.99
CA LEU A 49 3.51 7.11 2.14
C LEU A 49 4.97 7.44 2.48
N GLY A 50 5.68 8.20 1.66
CA GLY A 50 7.10 8.55 1.85
C GLY A 50 8.06 7.36 1.67
N LEU A 51 7.77 6.46 0.74
CA LEU A 51 8.49 5.19 0.49
C LEU A 51 9.21 5.14 -0.86
#